data_AF-A0AAU1X349-F1
#
_entry.id   AF-A0AAU1X349-F1
#
_cell.length_a   1.000
_cell.length_b   1.000
_cell.length_c   1.000
_cell.angle_alpha   90.00
_cell.angle_beta   90.00
_cell.angle_gamma   90.00
#
_symmetry.space_group_name_H-M   'P 1'
#
loop_
_entity.id
_entity.type
_entity.pdbx_description
1 polymer ?
#
loop_
_entity_poly.entity_id
_entity_poly.type
_entity_poly.pdbx_seq_one_letter_code
_entity_poly.pdbx_strand_id
1 'polypeptide(L)'
;MSDTTSVKQQNTGAYYGQAVLSFGVAMGAVAIGVFFLDADAWVRGFLAIGVLYLVTSCFTLAKVIRDRQEEGRIVSRVDQARLEKILAEHDPFQKL
;
A
#
# COMPACT_ATOMS: atom_id res chain seq x y z
N MET A 1 -2.52 23.02 20.55
CA MET A 1 -3.13 22.62 19.26
C MET A 1 -1.98 22.26 18.33
N SER A 2 -1.58 20.99 18.28
CA SER A 2 -0.49 20.52 17.42
C SER A 2 -1.10 20.12 16.08
N ASP A 3 -1.06 21.03 15.11
CA ASP A 3 -1.38 20.74 13.71
C ASP A 3 -0.40 19.69 13.18
N THR A 4 -0.78 18.42 13.25
CA THR A 4 -0.12 17.35 12.50
C THR A 4 -0.58 17.46 11.05
N THR A 5 -0.03 18.45 10.33
CA THR A 5 -0.11 18.49 8.88
C THR A 5 0.51 17.20 8.36
N SER A 6 -0.32 16.20 8.09
CA SER A 6 0.07 14.98 7.39
C SER A 6 0.46 15.42 5.98
N VAL A 7 1.76 15.71 5.80
CA VAL A 7 2.38 15.95 4.51
C VAL A 7 2.13 14.69 3.69
N LYS A 8 1.12 14.73 2.83
CA LYS A 8 0.87 13.70 1.83
C LYS A 8 2.04 13.75 0.87
N GLN A 9 3.13 13.05 1.20
CA GLN A 9 4.29 12.88 0.34
C GLN A 9 3.81 12.10 -0.89
N GLN A 10 3.35 12.83 -1.91
CA GLN A 10 2.99 12.23 -3.18
C GLN A 10 4.31 11.83 -3.84
N ASN A 11 4.66 10.55 -3.72
CA ASN A 11 5.78 9.99 -4.47
C ASN A 11 5.62 10.41 -5.93
N THR A 12 6.60 11.16 -6.43
CA THR A 12 6.66 11.62 -7.82
C THR A 12 6.56 10.39 -8.73
N GLY A 13 5.89 10.49 -9.88
CA GLY A 13 5.73 9.36 -10.81
C GLY A 13 7.06 8.66 -11.18
N ALA A 14 8.17 9.38 -11.11
CA ALA A 14 9.53 8.84 -11.24
C ALA A 14 9.89 7.77 -10.19
N TYR A 15 9.53 7.97 -8.92
CA TYR A 15 9.81 7.00 -7.84
C TYR A 15 8.97 5.74 -7.99
N TYR A 16 7.72 5.87 -8.45
CA TYR A 16 6.88 4.72 -8.79
C TYR A 16 7.50 3.90 -9.94
N GLY A 17 7.94 4.57 -11.01
CA GLY A 17 8.63 3.91 -12.13
C GLY A 17 9.90 3.17 -11.69
N GLN A 18 10.73 3.81 -10.86
CA GLN A 18 11.92 3.19 -10.28
C GLN A 18 11.56 1.93 -9.47
N ALA A 19 10.54 1.99 -8.61
CA ALA A 19 10.14 0.85 -7.79
C ALA A 19 9.68 -0.34 -8.65
N VAL A 20 8.90 -0.10 -9.71
CA VAL A 20 8.47 -1.16 -10.65
C VAL A 20 9.66 -1.75 -11.40
N LEU A 21 10.60 -0.91 -11.86
CA LEU A 21 11.83 -1.35 -12.50
C LEU A 21 12.70 -2.19 -11.57
N SER A 22 12.96 -1.73 -10.34
CA SER A 22 13.75 -2.46 -9.34
C SER A 22 13.10 -3.80 -9.00
N PHE A 23 11.78 -3.84 -8.86
CA PHE A 23 11.04 -5.10 -8.67
C PHE A 23 11.21 -6.05 -9.85
N GLY A 24 11.09 -5.55 -11.09
CA GLY A 24 11.30 -6.35 -12.29
C GLY A 24 12.71 -6.92 -12.39
N VAL A 25 13.73 -6.12 -12.07
CA VAL A 25 15.14 -6.57 -12.03
C VAL A 25 15.35 -7.63 -10.97
N ALA A 26 14.81 -7.44 -9.75
CA ALA A 26 14.92 -8.42 -8.67
C ALA A 26 14.22 -9.75 -9.03
N MET A 27 13.01 -9.68 -9.59
CA MET A 27 12.27 -10.86 -10.05
C MET A 27 13.03 -11.60 -11.16
N GLY A 28 13.60 -10.87 -12.12
CA GLY A 28 14.45 -11.44 -13.16
C GLY A 28 15.70 -12.11 -12.61
N ALA A 29 16.39 -11.47 -11.65
CA ALA A 29 17.56 -12.04 -11.00
C ALA A 29 17.25 -13.35 -10.27
N VAL A 30 16.12 -13.42 -9.55
CA VAL A 30 15.66 -14.65 -8.90
C VAL A 30 15.33 -15.73 -9.94
N ALA A 31 14.61 -15.39 -11.02
CA ALA A 31 14.27 -16.33 -12.08
C ALA A 31 15.52 -16.91 -12.76
N ILE A 32 16.52 -16.06 -13.05
CA ILE A 32 17.83 -16.46 -13.58
C ILE A 32 18.55 -17.36 -12.57
N GLY A 33 18.57 -17.00 -11.28
CA GLY A 33 19.17 -17.79 -10.22
C GLY A 33 18.54 -19.18 -10.11
N VAL A 34 17.21 -19.27 -10.19
CA VAL A 34 16.48 -20.55 -10.21
C VAL A 34 16.82 -21.35 -11.48
N PHE A 35 16.98 -20.70 -12.63
CA PHE A 35 17.30 -21.37 -13.89
C PHE A 35 18.71 -21.98 -13.92
N PHE A 36 19.71 -21.24 -13.42
CA PHE A 36 21.11 -21.66 -13.33
C PHE A 36 21.44 -22.49 -12.08
N LEU A 37 20.47 -22.68 -11.18
CA LEU A 37 20.66 -23.52 -10.00
C LEU A 37 20.90 -24.97 -10.43
N ASP A 38 22.03 -25.53 -10.01
CA ASP A 38 22.35 -26.94 -10.19
C ASP A 38 21.53 -27.77 -9.20
N ALA A 39 20.27 -28.02 -9.57
CA ALA A 39 19.30 -28.77 -8.79
C ALA A 39 18.41 -29.59 -9.72
N ASP A 40 17.81 -30.65 -9.15
CA ASP A 40 16.85 -31.47 -9.86
C ASP A 40 15.66 -30.63 -10.37
N ALA A 41 15.11 -31.00 -11.53
CA ALA A 41 14.00 -30.31 -12.17
C ALA A 41 12.80 -30.14 -11.22
N TRP A 42 12.57 -31.12 -10.34
CA TRP A 42 11.52 -31.04 -9.32
C TRP A 42 11.74 -29.90 -8.32
N VAL A 43 12.96 -29.78 -7.78
CA VAL A 43 13.32 -28.73 -6.82
C VAL A 43 13.22 -27.36 -7.47
N ARG A 44 13.68 -27.24 -8.71
CA ARG A 44 13.58 -26.01 -9.50
C ARG A 44 12.12 -25.61 -9.72
N GLY A 45 11.24 -26.56 -10.03
CA GLY A 45 9.80 -26.34 -10.18
C GLY A 45 9.14 -25.88 -8.88
N PHE A 46 9.46 -26.52 -7.75
CA PHE A 46 8.96 -26.12 -6.44
C PHE A 46 9.37 -24.69 -6.07
N LEU A 47 10.64 -24.33 -6.28
CA LEU A 47 11.12 -22.97 -6.03
C LEU A 47 10.44 -21.94 -6.95
N ALA A 48 10.27 -22.26 -8.24
CA ALA A 48 9.59 -21.36 -9.17
C ALA A 48 8.15 -21.07 -8.73
N ILE A 49 7.38 -22.11 -8.40
CA ILE A 49 6.00 -21.96 -7.92
C ILE A 49 5.97 -21.22 -6.58
N GLY A 50 6.87 -21.55 -5.66
CA GLY A 50 6.98 -20.89 -4.35
C GLY A 50 7.24 -19.39 -4.48
N VAL A 51 8.18 -18.99 -5.34
CA VAL A 51 8.48 -17.57 -5.62
C VAL A 51 7.27 -16.88 -6.24
N LEU A 52 6.63 -17.47 -7.25
CA LEU A 52 5.44 -16.89 -7.88
C LEU A 52 4.28 -16.69 -6.90
N TYR A 53 4.02 -17.69 -6.06
CA TYR A 53 2.96 -17.61 -5.05
C TYR A 53 3.27 -16.59 -3.95
N LEU A 54 4.52 -16.55 -3.48
CA LEU A 54 4.98 -15.58 -2.49
C LEU A 54 4.83 -14.14 -2.99
N VAL A 55 5.28 -13.87 -4.24
CA VAL A 55 5.13 -12.57 -4.89
C VAL A 55 3.66 -12.17 -5.01
N THR A 56 2.81 -13.09 -5.48
CA THR A 56 1.37 -12.85 -5.62
C THR A 56 0.73 -12.51 -4.28
N SER A 57 1.05 -13.29 -3.24
CA SER A 57 0.53 -13.08 -1.88
C SER A 57 1.02 -11.78 -1.26
N CYS A 58 2.27 -11.40 -1.51
CA CYS A 58 2.84 -10.12 -1.07
C CYS A 58 2.07 -8.93 -1.67
N PHE A 59 1.78 -8.97 -2.98
CA PHE A 59 0.98 -7.92 -3.62
C PHE A 59 -0.46 -7.88 -3.10
N THR A 60 -1.09 -9.03 -2.85
CA THR A 60 -2.43 -9.08 -2.25
C THR A 60 -2.42 -8.48 -0.85
N LEU A 61 -1.44 -8.84 -0.01
CA LEU A 61 -1.28 -8.27 1.32
C LEU A 61 -1.04 -6.76 1.26
N ALA A 62 -0.18 -6.29 0.35
CA ALA A 62 0.07 -4.87 0.15
C ALA A 62 -1.19 -4.10 -0.24
N LYS A 63 -2.05 -4.68 -1.11
CA LYS A 63 -3.37 -4.10 -1.44
C LYS A 63 -4.24 -4.02 -0.19
N VAL A 64 -4.43 -5.12 0.54
CA VAL A 64 -5.25 -5.15 1.76
C VAL A 64 -4.81 -4.10 2.78
N ILE A 65 -3.50 -3.91 2.96
CA ILE A 65 -2.96 -2.89 3.86
C ILE A 65 -3.27 -1.48 3.36
N ARG A 66 -3.07 -1.20 2.06
CA ARG A 66 -3.41 0.09 1.46
C ARG A 66 -4.92 0.37 1.58
N ASP A 67 -5.75 -0.60 1.25
CA ASP A 67 -7.21 -0.47 1.27
C ASP A 67 -7.68 -0.13 2.69
N ARG A 68 -7.12 -0.79 3.73
CA ARG A 68 -7.40 -0.44 5.13
C ARG A 68 -6.95 0.96 5.55
N GLN A 69 -5.81 1.44 5.02
CA GLN A 69 -5.36 2.81 5.28
C GLN A 69 -6.29 3.85 4.62
N GLU A 70 -6.82 3.54 3.43
CA GLU A 70 -7.77 4.39 2.72
C GLU A 70 -9.14 4.42 3.41
N GLU A 71 -9.67 3.26 3.83
CA GLU A 71 -10.91 3.14 4.60
C GLU A 71 -10.88 3.98 5.89
N GLY A 72 -9.83 3.83 6.70
CA GLY A 72 -9.68 4.60 7.95
C GLY A 72 -9.62 6.12 7.71
N ARG A 73 -9.07 6.55 6.57
CA ARG A 73 -9.00 7.96 6.21
C ARG A 73 -10.36 8.51 5.77
N ILE A 74 -11.15 7.74 5.04
CA ILE A 74 -12.50 8.13 4.58
C ILE A 74 -13.45 8.27 5.78
N VAL A 75 -13.45 7.31 6.70
CA VAL A 75 -14.29 7.35 7.90
C VAL A 75 -14.02 8.62 8.72
N SER A 76 -12.75 8.98 8.94
CA SER A 76 -12.38 10.20 9.69
C SER A 76 -12.92 11.49 9.06
N ARG A 77 -12.97 11.58 7.72
CA ARG A 77 -13.46 12.77 7.00
C ARG A 77 -14.97 12.90 7.11
N VAL A 78 -15.69 11.78 7.05
CA VAL A 78 -17.15 11.75 7.19
C VAL A 78 -17.55 12.11 8.62
N ASP A 79 -16.83 11.58 9.62
CA ASP A 79 -17.08 11.92 11.03
C ASP A 79 -16.80 13.39 11.32
N GLN A 80 -15.70 13.94 10.78
CA GLN A 80 -15.41 15.38 10.88
C GLN A 80 -16.51 16.23 10.25
N ALA A 81 -16.95 15.91 9.03
CA ALA A 81 -18.01 16.67 8.36
C ALA A 81 -19.37 16.56 9.08
N ARG A 82 -19.67 15.40 9.66
CA ARG A 82 -20.88 15.20 10.48
C ARG A 82 -20.81 15.97 11.79
N LEU A 83 -19.67 15.93 12.48
CA LEU A 83 -19.43 16.72 13.70
C LEU A 83 -19.52 18.22 13.41
N GLU A 84 -18.93 18.69 12.32
CA GLU A 84 -18.99 20.09 11.88
C GLU A 84 -20.42 20.52 11.59
N LYS A 85 -21.22 19.66 10.94
CA LYS A 85 -22.66 19.92 10.73
C LYS A 85 -23.43 20.00 12.05
N ILE A 86 -23.19 19.07 12.99
CA ILE A 86 -23.85 19.09 14.31
C ILE A 86 -23.45 20.35 15.09
N LEU A 87 -22.17 20.73 15.08
CA LEU A 87 -21.71 21.98 15.70
C LEU A 87 -22.33 23.22 15.05
N ALA A 88 -22.47 23.24 13.72
CA ALA A 88 -23.06 24.36 13.00
C ALA A 88 -24.58 24.47 13.23
N GLU A 89 -25.27 23.35 13.37
CA GLU A 89 -26.71 23.30 13.66
C GLU A 89 -27.02 23.57 15.14
N HIS A 90 -26.05 23.29 16.01
CA HIS A 90 -26.08 23.59 17.44
C HIS A 90 -25.05 24.67 17.74
N ASP A 91 -25.25 25.90 17.23
CA ASP A 91 -24.37 27.04 17.49
C ASP A 91 -24.76 27.72 18.84
N PRO A 92 -24.06 27.45 19.96
CA PRO A 92 -24.38 28.05 21.25
C PRO A 92 -24.01 29.54 21.33
N PHE A 93 -23.33 30.12 20.33
CA PHE A 93 -22.86 31.50 20.35
C PHE A 93 -23.80 32.50 19.65
N GLN A 94 -24.87 32.05 19.02
CA GLN A 94 -25.91 32.94 18.46
C GLN A 94 -26.80 33.63 19.52
N LYS A 95 -26.65 33.29 20.80
CA LYS A 95 -27.48 33.83 21.91
C LYS A 95 -26.77 34.88 22.79
N LEU A 96 -25.71 35.52 22.31
CA LEU A 96 -25.09 36.68 22.96
C LEU A 96 -25.18 37.92 22.08
#